data_AF-A0A2E5E3C2-F1
#
_entry.id   AF-A0A2E5E3C2-F1
#
_cell.length_a   1.000
_cell.length_b   1.000
_cell.length_c   1.000
_cell.angle_alpha   90.00
_cell.angle_beta   90.00
_cell.angle_gamma   90.00
#
_symmetry.space_group_name_H-M   'P 1'
#
loop_
_entity.id
_entity.type
_entity.pdbx_description
1 polymer ?
#
loop_
_entity_poly.entity_id
_entity_poly.type
_entity_poly.pdbx_seq_one_letter_code
_entity_poly.pdbx_strand_id
1 'polypeptide(L)'
;MKSRTCLILGGIVFTTALMLTGCNSKPKLSTKTAQALYEIAKANQPDQTKDEEFAALDWSLGTVPKGGTRLPLTSPDGKWMAIEDGPSISGPTLLALPDAPIPNANGVVIWEVDARASKLNQTHRLPGPLLLGNSSDSEGFLVESPRLNGSRWIGKVAWDTGRIQWLVQDDNVNAFGSIGPQGELAWSTRTITGSQFSLAIRMPDGDEIGIAANGGEWLMPEWSTRSSRLSVLFLADDGLLAMVSMDARTPELLQSTPRQYTLMTDARRYDALVTRSTHPVIQNGTQPSFEEVIFYHPKARSMFVWLPTNIQKDPPVGLSPDSVAAANDPNSDGYLVSTASDLRWQDPNYQSFVRVRYGAAIPRATTSNVAPFLLFVPSPNGFEVRALIPNSINTNTDTAS
;
A
#
# COMPACT_ATOMS: atom_id res chain seq x y z
N MET A 1 4.91 -39.39 -50.79
CA MET A 1 6.28 -39.67 -50.28
C MET A 1 7.18 -38.52 -50.71
N LYS A 2 7.99 -38.01 -49.76
CA LYS A 2 9.05 -36.97 -49.81
C LYS A 2 9.60 -36.58 -51.21
N SER A 3 10.06 -35.39 -51.55
CA SER A 3 10.37 -34.07 -50.93
C SER A 3 11.61 -33.54 -51.69
N ARG A 4 11.79 -32.20 -51.75
CA ARG A 4 13.08 -31.46 -51.90
C ARG A 4 13.73 -31.45 -53.29
N THR A 5 14.34 -30.39 -53.82
CA THR A 5 14.72 -29.02 -53.42
C THR A 5 15.05 -28.28 -54.72
N CYS A 6 14.89 -26.95 -54.80
CA CYS A 6 15.79 -26.17 -55.66
C CYS A 6 16.05 -24.78 -55.04
N LEU A 7 17.33 -24.43 -55.04
CA LEU A 7 17.96 -23.27 -54.41
C LEU A 7 18.57 -22.47 -55.56
N ILE A 8 18.29 -21.16 -55.68
CA ILE A 8 19.04 -20.28 -56.59
C ILE A 8 19.32 -18.94 -55.89
N LEU A 9 20.61 -18.60 -55.93
CA LEU A 9 21.28 -17.37 -55.52
C LEU A 9 21.19 -16.26 -56.59
N GLY A 10 21.40 -15.01 -56.15
CA GLY A 10 21.81 -13.85 -56.96
C GLY A 10 20.64 -12.89 -57.25
N GLY A 11 20.58 -11.65 -56.77
CA GLY A 11 21.64 -10.67 -56.54
C GLY A 11 21.76 -9.78 -57.78
N ILE A 12 21.19 -8.56 -57.76
CA ILE A 12 21.63 -7.36 -58.51
C ILE A 12 20.77 -6.14 -58.09
N VAL A 13 21.49 -5.02 -58.00
CA VAL A 13 21.17 -3.65 -57.61
C VAL A 13 20.08 -3.01 -58.48
N PHE A 14 19.18 -2.22 -57.88
CA PHE A 14 18.33 -1.28 -58.60
C PHE A 14 18.46 0.13 -58.02
N THR A 15 18.97 1.06 -58.83
CA THR A 15 18.82 2.49 -58.62
C THR A 15 18.77 3.17 -60.00
N THR A 16 17.60 3.60 -60.46
CA THR A 16 17.30 5.00 -60.82
C THR A 16 15.92 5.17 -61.47
N ALA A 17 15.17 6.12 -60.90
CA ALA A 17 14.26 7.11 -61.49
C ALA A 17 13.18 6.69 -62.50
N LEU A 18 11.91 6.82 -62.08
CA LEU A 18 10.84 7.33 -62.92
C LEU A 18 10.03 8.41 -62.20
N MET A 19 9.58 9.37 -63.00
CA MET A 19 9.15 10.72 -62.64
C MET A 19 7.80 10.83 -61.92
N LEU A 20 7.68 11.96 -61.24
CA LEU A 20 6.49 12.56 -60.64
C LEU A 20 5.32 12.70 -61.63
N THR A 21 4.17 12.13 -61.27
CA THR A 21 2.85 12.68 -61.59
C THR A 21 2.02 12.63 -60.32
N GLY A 22 1.70 13.82 -59.80
CA GLY A 22 0.98 13.99 -58.56
C GLY A 22 -0.50 13.64 -58.68
N CYS A 23 -0.99 12.89 -57.69
CA CYS A 23 -2.35 13.00 -57.19
C CYS A 23 -2.27 13.45 -55.73
N ASN A 24 -2.11 14.76 -55.55
CA ASN A 24 -2.29 15.45 -54.28
C ASN A 24 -3.79 15.66 -54.07
N SER A 25 -4.46 14.70 -53.44
CA SER A 25 -5.72 14.97 -52.74
C SER A 25 -5.74 14.13 -51.47
N LYS A 26 -5.06 14.62 -50.43
CA LYS A 26 -5.40 14.22 -49.06
C LYS A 26 -6.91 14.49 -48.90
N PRO A 27 -7.75 13.52 -48.53
CA PRO A 27 -9.16 13.78 -48.33
C PRO A 27 -9.27 14.89 -47.27
N LYS A 28 -9.83 16.04 -47.66
CA LYS A 28 -10.11 17.12 -46.72
C LYS A 28 -11.16 16.60 -45.77
N LEU A 29 -10.76 16.36 -44.52
CA LEU A 29 -11.67 16.08 -43.42
C LEU A 29 -12.78 17.15 -43.44
N SER A 30 -14.04 16.70 -43.35
CA SER A 30 -15.15 17.64 -43.20
C SER A 30 -14.92 18.49 -41.96
N THR A 31 -15.37 19.75 -41.96
CA THR A 31 -15.20 20.67 -40.83
C THR A 31 -15.71 20.05 -39.53
N LYS A 32 -16.81 19.29 -39.60
CA LYS A 32 -17.40 18.58 -38.45
C LYS A 32 -16.51 17.44 -37.94
N THR A 33 -15.86 16.69 -38.83
CA THR A 33 -14.93 15.61 -38.46
C THR A 33 -13.60 16.15 -37.94
N ALA A 34 -13.11 17.26 -38.50
CA ALA A 34 -11.93 17.95 -38.00
C ALA A 34 -12.19 18.55 -36.60
N GLN A 35 -13.38 19.12 -36.37
CA GLN A 35 -13.80 19.59 -35.05
C GLN A 35 -13.90 18.43 -34.05
N ALA A 36 -14.49 17.31 -34.44
CA ALA A 36 -14.60 16.13 -33.56
C ALA A 36 -13.23 15.53 -33.23
N LEU A 37 -12.31 15.44 -34.19
CA LEU A 37 -10.93 15.01 -33.95
C LEU A 37 -10.14 16.01 -33.12
N TYR A 38 -10.41 17.31 -33.27
CA TYR A 38 -9.83 18.36 -32.43
C TYR A 38 -10.33 18.29 -30.99
N GLU A 39 -11.63 18.04 -30.76
CA GLU A 39 -12.18 17.85 -29.41
C GLU A 39 -11.70 16.53 -28.79
N ILE A 40 -11.57 15.44 -29.56
CA ILE A 40 -10.96 14.19 -29.10
C ILE A 40 -9.46 14.39 -28.81
N ALA A 41 -8.74 15.13 -29.65
CA ALA A 41 -7.34 15.44 -29.42
C ALA A 41 -7.17 16.35 -28.19
N LYS A 42 -8.07 17.31 -27.96
CA LYS A 42 -8.10 18.18 -26.78
C LYS A 42 -8.45 17.40 -25.50
N ALA A 43 -9.37 16.44 -25.58
CA ALA A 43 -9.70 15.53 -24.47
C ALA A 43 -8.61 14.48 -24.19
N ASN A 44 -7.73 14.23 -25.16
CA ASN A 44 -6.56 13.34 -25.04
C ASN A 44 -5.23 14.11 -25.07
N GLN A 45 -5.23 15.44 -24.92
CA GLN A 45 -3.99 16.14 -24.64
C GLN A 45 -3.55 15.63 -23.26
N PRO A 46 -2.30 15.15 -23.11
CA PRO A 46 -1.77 14.96 -21.77
C PRO A 46 -2.03 16.26 -21.04
N ASP A 47 -2.71 16.14 -19.90
CA ASP A 47 -3.13 17.26 -19.08
C ASP A 47 -1.99 18.28 -19.10
N GLN A 48 -2.27 19.51 -19.53
CA GLN A 48 -1.32 20.61 -19.35
C GLN A 48 -1.32 20.92 -17.85
N THR A 49 -0.83 19.97 -17.04
CA THR A 49 -0.25 20.31 -15.76
C THR A 49 0.75 21.40 -16.09
N LYS A 50 0.48 22.62 -15.62
CA LYS A 50 1.57 23.56 -15.42
C LYS A 50 2.66 22.74 -14.73
N ASP A 51 3.84 22.69 -15.34
CA ASP A 51 5.03 22.20 -14.68
C ASP A 51 5.36 23.19 -13.56
N GLU A 52 4.51 23.24 -12.53
CA GLU A 52 4.92 23.68 -11.21
C GLU A 52 5.81 22.55 -10.72
N GLU A 53 7.08 22.67 -11.08
CA GLU A 53 8.13 21.73 -10.71
C GLU A 53 8.12 21.66 -9.18
N PHE A 54 7.60 20.56 -8.64
CA PHE A 54 7.69 20.29 -7.21
C PHE A 54 9.16 20.13 -6.89
N ALA A 55 9.77 21.19 -6.37
CA ALA A 55 11.16 21.12 -5.96
C ALA A 55 11.21 20.14 -4.79
N ALA A 56 11.80 18.97 -5.00
CA ALA A 56 12.00 17.97 -3.97
C ALA A 56 13.49 17.63 -3.91
N LEU A 57 14.02 17.52 -2.70
CA LEU A 57 15.33 16.91 -2.49
C LEU A 57 15.12 15.42 -2.27
N ASP A 58 15.58 14.59 -3.21
CA ASP A 58 15.60 13.14 -3.07
C ASP A 58 17.02 12.58 -3.19
N TRP A 59 17.38 11.60 -2.37
CA TRP A 59 18.71 10.97 -2.42
C TRP A 59 18.66 9.51 -1.99
N SER A 60 19.58 8.72 -2.55
CA SER A 60 19.67 7.29 -2.28
C SER A 60 20.28 7.02 -0.91
N LEU A 61 19.70 6.07 -0.17
CA LEU A 61 20.25 5.56 1.09
C LEU A 61 20.94 4.20 0.89
N GLY A 62 20.63 3.52 -0.21
CA GLY A 62 21.13 2.19 -0.53
C GLY A 62 20.06 1.30 -1.14
N THR A 63 20.36 0.01 -1.21
CA THR A 63 19.43 -1.01 -1.70
C THR A 63 19.22 -2.09 -0.67
N VAL A 64 18.00 -2.61 -0.60
CA VAL A 64 17.67 -3.80 0.18
C VAL A 64 17.12 -4.89 -0.72
N PRO A 65 17.41 -6.17 -0.43
CA PRO A 65 16.94 -7.27 -1.27
C PRO A 65 15.42 -7.36 -1.26
N LYS A 66 14.85 -7.88 -2.35
CA LYS A 66 13.44 -8.26 -2.37
C LYS A 66 13.30 -9.59 -1.65
N GLY A 67 12.86 -9.55 -0.39
CA GLY A 67 12.43 -10.75 0.30
C GLY A 67 10.91 -10.79 0.43
N GLY A 68 10.37 -12.01 0.32
CA GLY A 68 8.94 -12.27 0.52
C GLY A 68 7.97 -11.53 -0.40
N THR A 69 6.79 -11.24 0.13
CA THR A 69 5.62 -10.70 -0.59
C THR A 69 5.18 -9.33 -0.06
N ARG A 70 5.62 -8.93 1.15
CA ARG A 70 5.28 -7.63 1.74
C ARG A 70 6.27 -6.53 1.38
N LEU A 71 5.77 -5.30 1.33
CA LEU A 71 6.60 -4.12 1.22
C LEU A 71 7.38 -3.89 2.52
N PRO A 72 8.54 -3.21 2.46
CA PRO A 72 9.26 -2.83 3.67
C PRO A 72 8.38 -2.04 4.65
N LEU A 73 8.49 -2.37 5.93
CA LEU A 73 7.82 -1.70 7.03
C LEU A 73 8.82 -0.82 7.77
N THR A 74 8.46 0.40 8.12
CA THR A 74 9.38 1.38 8.71
C THR A 74 9.02 1.72 10.15
N SER A 75 10.00 2.17 10.93
CA SER A 75 9.70 2.88 12.18
C SER A 75 9.10 4.26 11.89
N PRO A 76 8.38 4.85 12.85
CA PRO A 76 7.72 6.14 12.67
C PRO A 76 8.70 7.29 12.43
N ASP A 77 9.89 7.20 13.04
CA ASP A 77 10.97 8.18 12.88
C ASP A 77 11.86 7.92 11.65
N GLY A 78 11.54 6.89 10.86
CA GLY A 78 12.27 6.54 9.65
C GLY A 78 13.70 6.04 9.88
N LYS A 79 14.10 5.74 11.12
CA LYS A 79 15.45 5.22 11.44
C LYS A 79 15.58 3.72 11.30
N TRP A 80 14.46 3.00 11.23
CA TRP A 80 14.47 1.55 11.11
C TRP A 80 13.55 1.08 10.00
N MET A 81 13.89 -0.08 9.46
CA MET A 81 13.10 -0.77 8.45
C MET A 81 13.21 -2.28 8.65
N ALA A 82 12.08 -2.97 8.52
CA ALA A 82 11.98 -4.42 8.47
C ALA A 82 11.59 -4.87 7.07
N ILE A 83 12.25 -5.94 6.60
CA ILE A 83 11.90 -6.63 5.35
C ILE A 83 11.73 -8.12 5.63
N GLU A 84 10.89 -8.78 4.85
CA GLU A 84 10.87 -10.24 4.82
C GLU A 84 12.20 -10.75 4.23
N ASP A 85 12.64 -11.92 4.67
CA ASP A 85 13.79 -12.64 4.13
C ASP A 85 13.36 -14.06 3.76
N GLY A 86 13.96 -14.63 2.71
CA GLY A 86 13.60 -15.94 2.18
C GLY A 86 12.68 -15.92 0.95
N PRO A 87 12.19 -17.11 0.52
CA PRO A 87 11.42 -17.27 -0.72
C PRO A 87 10.03 -16.60 -0.64
N SER A 88 9.33 -16.49 -1.78
CA SER A 88 7.95 -15.98 -1.77
C SER A 88 7.03 -16.87 -0.94
N ILE A 89 6.25 -16.25 -0.07
CA ILE A 89 5.30 -16.94 0.82
C ILE A 89 4.04 -17.29 0.04
N SER A 90 3.55 -18.52 0.19
CA SER A 90 2.36 -18.98 -0.51
C SER A 90 1.10 -18.19 -0.12
N GLY A 91 0.16 -18.03 -1.06
CA GLY A 91 -1.12 -17.38 -0.81
C GLY A 91 -1.90 -17.97 0.37
N PRO A 92 -2.06 -19.31 0.49
CA PRO A 92 -2.68 -19.94 1.65
C PRO A 92 -2.01 -19.58 2.98
N THR A 93 -0.68 -19.51 3.01
CA THR A 93 0.07 -19.09 4.21
C THR A 93 -0.17 -17.61 4.52
N LEU A 94 -0.14 -16.72 3.52
CA LEU A 94 -0.42 -15.29 3.75
C LEU A 94 -1.84 -15.07 4.28
N LEU A 95 -2.82 -15.79 3.74
CA LEU A 95 -4.23 -15.71 4.11
C LEU A 95 -4.62 -16.52 5.35
N ALA A 96 -3.64 -17.16 5.99
CA ALA A 96 -3.83 -18.01 7.17
C ALA A 96 -4.97 -19.05 6.97
N LEU A 97 -5.01 -19.68 5.79
CA LEU A 97 -6.01 -20.71 5.48
C LEU A 97 -5.75 -22.00 6.29
N PRO A 98 -6.78 -22.85 6.51
CA PRO A 98 -6.59 -24.20 7.02
C PRO A 98 -5.53 -24.96 6.20
N ASP A 99 -4.73 -25.78 6.88
CA ASP A 99 -3.67 -26.62 6.29
C ASP A 99 -2.61 -25.86 5.46
N ALA A 100 -2.50 -24.54 5.64
CA ALA A 100 -1.49 -23.75 4.95
C ALA A 100 -0.06 -24.20 5.32
N PRO A 101 0.87 -24.26 4.34
CA PRO A 101 2.23 -24.71 4.61
C PRO A 101 2.98 -23.69 5.50
N ILE A 102 3.84 -24.20 6.37
CA ILE A 102 4.68 -23.39 7.27
C ILE A 102 5.89 -22.86 6.48
N PRO A 103 6.15 -21.54 6.49
CA PRO A 103 7.23 -20.94 5.72
C PRO A 103 8.56 -21.02 6.49
N ASN A 104 9.10 -22.23 6.70
CA ASN A 104 10.29 -22.49 7.53
C ASN A 104 11.56 -21.74 7.06
N ALA A 105 11.65 -21.43 5.78
CA ALA A 105 12.78 -20.70 5.20
C ALA A 105 12.61 -19.17 5.27
N ASN A 106 11.48 -18.67 5.77
CA ASN A 106 11.19 -17.24 5.82
C ASN A 106 11.48 -16.64 7.18
N GLY A 107 12.25 -15.57 7.17
CA GLY A 107 12.59 -14.78 8.35
C GLY A 107 12.30 -13.30 8.14
N VAL A 108 12.83 -12.47 9.03
CA VAL A 108 12.76 -11.01 8.93
C VAL A 108 14.15 -10.43 9.16
N VAL A 109 14.49 -9.38 8.43
CA VAL A 109 15.76 -8.64 8.59
C VAL A 109 15.45 -7.20 8.97
N ILE A 110 16.19 -6.68 9.96
CA ILE A 110 16.10 -5.29 10.40
C ILE A 110 17.29 -4.51 9.84
N TRP A 111 16.98 -3.34 9.31
CA TRP A 111 17.93 -2.36 8.79
C TRP A 111 17.80 -1.06 9.58
N GLU A 112 18.94 -0.51 9.99
CA GLU A 112 19.06 0.88 10.41
C GLU A 112 19.19 1.77 9.16
N VAL A 113 18.49 2.90 9.20
CA VAL A 113 18.41 3.90 8.13
C VAL A 113 19.05 5.20 8.62
N ASP A 114 20.24 5.50 8.10
CA ASP A 114 20.91 6.78 8.34
C ASP A 114 20.72 7.69 7.12
N ALA A 115 19.64 8.47 7.16
CA ALA A 115 19.31 9.41 6.10
C ALA A 115 20.39 10.49 5.90
N ARG A 116 21.07 10.93 6.98
CA ARG A 116 22.10 11.99 6.91
C ARG A 116 23.38 11.47 6.28
N ALA A 117 23.79 10.27 6.65
CA ALA A 117 24.97 9.62 6.07
C ALA A 117 24.69 8.92 4.73
N SER A 118 23.44 8.94 4.25
CA SER A 118 23.02 8.24 3.02
C SER A 118 23.37 6.75 3.06
N LYS A 119 23.01 6.08 4.15
CA LYS A 119 23.46 4.71 4.43
C LYS A 119 22.35 3.82 5.01
N LEU A 120 22.37 2.56 4.63
CA LEU A 120 21.61 1.48 5.26
C LEU A 120 22.58 0.49 5.93
N ASN A 121 22.31 0.12 7.17
CA ASN A 121 23.07 -0.91 7.89
C ASN A 121 22.14 -2.06 8.28
N GLN A 122 22.42 -3.28 7.85
CA GLN A 122 21.73 -4.45 8.39
C GLN A 122 22.16 -4.67 9.84
N THR A 123 21.22 -4.69 10.78
CA THR A 123 21.52 -4.82 12.22
C THR A 123 21.18 -6.21 12.74
N HIS A 124 20.01 -6.73 12.41
CA HIS A 124 19.52 -8.01 12.93
C HIS A 124 18.91 -8.88 11.84
N ARG A 125 19.02 -10.20 12.00
CA ARG A 125 18.32 -11.19 11.18
C ARG A 125 17.64 -12.20 12.09
N LEU A 126 16.32 -12.27 11.97
CA LEU A 126 15.46 -13.16 12.75
C LEU A 126 15.10 -14.38 11.90
N PRO A 127 15.56 -15.59 12.29
CA PRO A 127 15.24 -16.80 11.53
C PRO A 127 13.77 -17.19 11.68
N GLY A 128 13.30 -17.98 10.70
CA GLY A 128 11.91 -18.40 10.59
C GLY A 128 11.43 -19.46 11.57
N PRO A 129 10.13 -19.83 11.50
CA PRO A 129 9.14 -19.31 10.54
C PRO A 129 8.52 -17.98 11.00
N LEU A 130 8.79 -16.90 10.29
CA LEU A 130 8.24 -15.57 10.55
C LEU A 130 7.66 -14.97 9.27
N LEU A 131 6.49 -14.34 9.41
CA LEU A 131 5.92 -13.44 8.41
C LEU A 131 5.96 -12.03 8.97
N LEU A 132 6.31 -11.06 8.14
CA LEU A 132 6.24 -9.66 8.55
C LEU A 132 4.77 -9.24 8.70
N GLY A 133 4.43 -8.50 9.75
CA GLY A 133 3.12 -7.90 9.94
C GLY A 133 2.89 -6.68 9.04
N ASN A 134 1.80 -5.94 9.26
CA ASN A 134 1.52 -4.67 8.53
C ASN A 134 1.49 -3.47 9.49
N SER A 135 2.03 -3.61 10.71
CA SER A 135 1.92 -2.59 11.74
C SER A 135 3.19 -2.46 12.57
N SER A 136 3.57 -1.22 12.85
CA SER A 136 4.72 -0.84 13.65
C SER A 136 4.43 0.37 14.53
N ASP A 137 5.27 0.57 15.52
CA ASP A 137 5.34 1.76 16.35
C ASP A 137 6.81 2.11 16.62
N SER A 138 7.04 3.06 17.54
CA SER A 138 8.38 3.52 17.90
C SER A 138 9.27 2.47 18.55
N GLU A 139 8.71 1.42 19.15
CA GLU A 139 9.48 0.37 19.84
C GLU A 139 9.77 -0.82 18.92
N GLY A 140 8.83 -1.14 18.02
CA GLY A 140 8.96 -2.34 17.19
C GLY A 140 7.92 -2.49 16.10
N PHE A 141 7.84 -3.71 15.57
CA PHE A 141 6.89 -4.09 14.53
C PHE A 141 6.32 -5.48 14.78
N LEU A 142 5.13 -5.75 14.22
CA LEU A 142 4.48 -7.05 14.37
C LEU A 142 5.05 -8.10 13.41
N VAL A 143 5.09 -9.35 13.89
CA VAL A 143 5.34 -10.56 13.10
C VAL A 143 4.31 -11.63 13.44
N GLU A 144 4.08 -12.52 12.49
CA GLU A 144 3.27 -13.72 12.67
C GLU A 144 4.15 -14.97 12.57
N SER A 145 3.85 -16.01 13.35
CA SER A 145 4.61 -17.27 13.34
C SER A 145 3.69 -18.49 13.34
N PRO A 146 3.48 -19.12 12.16
CA PRO A 146 2.77 -20.38 12.04
C PRO A 146 3.48 -21.51 12.77
N ARG A 147 2.70 -22.38 13.41
CA ARG A 147 3.18 -23.47 14.26
C ARG A 147 2.89 -24.84 13.64
N LEU A 148 3.65 -25.84 14.08
CA LEU A 148 3.49 -27.24 13.63
C LEU A 148 2.10 -27.82 13.95
N ASN A 149 1.47 -27.37 15.04
CA ASN A 149 0.11 -27.79 15.42
C ASN A 149 -0.99 -27.04 14.65
N GLY A 150 -0.63 -26.18 13.69
CA GLY A 150 -1.56 -25.37 12.91
C GLY A 150 -1.94 -24.03 13.55
N SER A 151 -1.55 -23.76 14.80
CA SER A 151 -1.77 -22.46 15.42
C SER A 151 -0.86 -21.39 14.80
N ARG A 152 -1.17 -20.12 15.06
CA ARG A 152 -0.35 -18.98 14.60
C ARG A 152 -0.27 -17.94 15.70
N TRP A 153 0.95 -17.58 16.06
CA TRP A 153 1.20 -16.58 17.10
C TRP A 153 1.48 -15.22 16.49
N ILE A 154 1.21 -14.17 17.27
CA ILE A 154 1.55 -12.78 16.95
C ILE A 154 2.60 -12.31 17.96
N GLY A 155 3.70 -11.74 17.46
CA GLY A 155 4.76 -11.15 18.28
C GLY A 155 5.09 -9.73 17.84
N LYS A 156 5.69 -8.94 18.75
CA LYS A 156 6.29 -7.64 18.47
C LYS A 156 7.81 -7.78 18.54
N VAL A 157 8.49 -7.34 17.50
CA VAL A 157 9.95 -7.36 17.40
C VAL A 157 10.49 -5.96 17.68
N ALA A 158 11.35 -5.85 18.69
CA ALA A 158 12.01 -4.59 19.01
C ALA A 158 13.00 -4.18 17.90
N TRP A 159 12.96 -2.92 17.47
CA TRP A 159 13.81 -2.41 16.38
C TRP A 159 15.31 -2.53 16.69
N ASP A 160 15.70 -2.15 17.90
CA ASP A 160 17.09 -1.98 18.33
C ASP A 160 17.79 -3.30 18.70
N THR A 161 17.04 -4.27 19.21
CA THR A 161 17.58 -5.54 19.74
C THR A 161 17.18 -6.76 18.93
N GLY A 162 16.18 -6.66 18.05
CA GLY A 162 15.62 -7.80 17.33
C GLY A 162 14.94 -8.84 18.23
N ARG A 163 14.65 -8.50 19.49
CA ARG A 163 13.98 -9.41 20.43
C ARG A 163 12.49 -9.48 20.12
N ILE A 164 11.95 -10.70 20.10
CA ILE A 164 10.51 -10.94 19.93
C ILE A 164 9.85 -11.06 21.30
N GLN A 165 8.84 -10.23 21.54
CA GLN A 165 7.85 -10.42 22.59
C GLN A 165 6.58 -11.03 21.98
N TRP A 166 6.21 -12.23 22.38
CA TRP A 166 4.95 -12.84 21.93
C TRP A 166 3.77 -12.17 22.62
N LEU A 167 2.89 -11.55 21.83
CA LEU A 167 1.71 -10.84 22.32
C LEU A 167 0.49 -11.77 22.37
N VAL A 168 0.36 -12.67 21.39
CA VAL A 168 -0.70 -13.68 21.34
C VAL A 168 -0.05 -15.04 21.07
N GLN A 169 -0.14 -15.91 22.07
CA GLN A 169 0.48 -17.24 22.08
C GLN A 169 -0.50 -18.25 22.68
N ASP A 170 -1.39 -18.76 21.83
CA ASP A 170 -2.38 -19.77 22.19
C ASP A 170 -2.49 -20.84 21.08
N ASP A 171 -3.54 -21.66 21.18
CA ASP A 171 -3.84 -22.74 20.23
C ASP A 171 -4.69 -22.27 19.02
N ASN A 172 -4.94 -20.97 18.87
CA ASN A 172 -5.69 -20.43 17.75
C ASN A 172 -4.78 -20.02 16.58
N VAL A 173 -5.41 -19.78 15.43
CA VAL A 173 -4.78 -19.08 14.31
C VAL A 173 -5.04 -17.60 14.49
N ASN A 174 -4.03 -16.86 14.95
CA ASN A 174 -4.09 -15.40 15.10
C ASN A 174 -3.30 -14.75 13.96
N ALA A 175 -3.96 -13.88 13.20
CA ALA A 175 -3.39 -13.26 12.00
C ALA A 175 -3.80 -11.79 11.87
N PHE A 176 -3.08 -11.08 11.00
CA PHE A 176 -3.39 -9.71 10.60
C PHE A 176 -3.43 -8.73 11.77
N GLY A 177 -2.48 -8.86 12.70
CA GLY A 177 -2.40 -7.98 13.86
C GLY A 177 -2.12 -6.52 13.49
N SER A 178 -2.68 -5.59 14.27
CA SER A 178 -2.44 -4.15 14.20
C SER A 178 -2.34 -3.54 15.60
N ILE A 179 -1.37 -2.66 15.80
CA ILE A 179 -1.11 -1.94 17.05
C ILE A 179 -1.87 -0.60 17.03
N GLY A 180 -2.56 -0.29 18.13
CA GLY A 180 -3.26 0.98 18.35
C GLY A 180 -2.36 2.06 18.95
N PRO A 181 -2.81 3.33 18.92
CA PRO A 181 -1.99 4.47 19.33
C PRO A 181 -1.65 4.51 20.83
N GLN A 182 -2.35 3.75 21.68
CA GLN A 182 -2.15 3.71 23.13
C GLN A 182 -1.70 2.32 23.62
N GLY A 183 -1.25 1.45 22.71
CA GLY A 183 -0.81 0.09 23.02
C GLY A 183 -1.91 -0.97 22.91
N GLU A 184 -3.05 -0.63 22.31
CA GLU A 184 -4.08 -1.61 21.96
C GLU A 184 -3.56 -2.60 20.90
N LEU A 185 -4.14 -3.80 20.86
CA LEU A 185 -3.87 -4.79 19.82
C LEU A 185 -5.20 -5.28 19.23
N ALA A 186 -5.35 -5.23 17.90
CA ALA A 186 -6.46 -5.85 17.21
C ALA A 186 -5.94 -6.94 16.26
N TRP A 187 -6.63 -8.08 16.17
CA TRP A 187 -6.25 -9.17 15.28
C TRP A 187 -7.46 -10.02 14.86
N SER A 188 -7.31 -10.73 13.74
CA SER A 188 -8.26 -11.75 13.31
C SER A 188 -7.90 -13.10 13.96
N THR A 189 -8.87 -13.77 14.56
CA THR A 189 -8.66 -15.07 15.22
C THR A 189 -9.69 -16.13 14.82
N ARG A 190 -9.25 -17.38 14.70
CA ARG A 190 -10.10 -18.56 14.49
C ARG A 190 -9.45 -19.79 15.12
N THR A 191 -10.24 -20.82 15.40
CA THR A 191 -9.69 -22.13 15.77
C THR A 191 -8.93 -22.74 14.59
N ILE A 192 -8.02 -23.68 14.84
CA ILE A 192 -7.23 -24.34 13.78
C ILE A 192 -8.09 -24.98 12.69
N THR A 193 -9.24 -25.53 13.07
CA THR A 193 -10.21 -26.19 12.16
C THR A 193 -11.28 -25.24 11.62
N GLY A 194 -11.49 -24.07 12.25
CA GLY A 194 -12.47 -23.09 11.82
C GLY A 194 -12.05 -22.45 10.49
N SER A 195 -13.02 -22.10 9.65
CA SER A 195 -12.75 -21.37 8.41
C SER A 195 -12.78 -19.87 8.63
N GLN A 196 -13.83 -19.33 9.26
CA GLN A 196 -14.08 -17.90 9.42
C GLN A 196 -13.29 -17.27 10.57
N PHE A 197 -12.84 -16.03 10.37
CA PHE A 197 -12.19 -15.21 11.40
C PHE A 197 -13.20 -14.37 12.19
N SER A 198 -13.09 -14.45 13.52
CA SER A 198 -13.61 -13.45 14.45
C SER A 198 -12.59 -12.31 14.62
N LEU A 199 -13.05 -11.16 15.12
CA LEU A 199 -12.18 -10.06 15.51
C LEU A 199 -11.94 -10.10 17.02
N ALA A 200 -10.69 -9.97 17.43
CA ALA A 200 -10.30 -9.79 18.82
C ALA A 200 -9.59 -8.44 18.98
N ILE A 201 -9.90 -7.77 20.09
CA ILE A 201 -9.33 -6.47 20.48
C ILE A 201 -8.87 -6.59 21.92
N ARG A 202 -7.61 -6.27 22.20
CA ARG A 202 -7.06 -6.17 23.54
C ARG A 202 -6.73 -4.72 23.86
N MET A 203 -7.28 -4.23 24.96
CA MET A 203 -7.04 -2.89 25.49
C MET A 203 -5.72 -2.84 26.28
N PRO A 204 -5.17 -1.65 26.58
CA PRO A 204 -3.86 -1.52 27.22
C PRO A 204 -3.80 -2.09 28.65
N ASP A 205 -4.95 -2.16 29.33
CA ASP A 205 -5.12 -2.79 30.64
C ASP A 205 -5.21 -4.33 30.59
N GLY A 206 -5.29 -4.90 29.39
CA GLY A 206 -5.38 -6.34 29.14
C GLY A 206 -6.80 -6.85 28.90
N ASP A 207 -7.82 -6.01 28.99
CA ASP A 207 -9.20 -6.41 28.71
C ASP A 207 -9.37 -6.81 27.24
N GLU A 208 -10.04 -7.93 26.99
CA GLU A 208 -10.27 -8.46 25.64
C GLU A 208 -11.75 -8.42 25.24
N ILE A 209 -11.99 -7.91 24.03
CA ILE A 209 -13.29 -7.84 23.39
C ILE A 209 -13.25 -8.72 22.14
N GLY A 210 -14.20 -9.66 22.05
CA GLY A 210 -14.38 -10.52 20.87
C GLY A 210 -15.64 -10.16 20.09
N ILE A 211 -15.50 -10.03 18.77
CA ILE A 211 -16.62 -9.87 17.83
C ILE A 211 -16.67 -11.10 16.92
N ALA A 212 -17.75 -11.87 17.06
CA ALA A 212 -17.95 -13.10 16.30
C ALA A 212 -18.15 -12.84 14.80
N ALA A 213 -17.81 -13.84 13.99
CA ALA A 213 -17.84 -13.76 12.53
C ALA A 213 -19.26 -13.58 11.93
N ASN A 214 -20.32 -14.06 12.61
CA ASN A 214 -21.76 -13.81 12.37
C ASN A 214 -22.16 -13.43 10.92
N GLY A 215 -22.19 -14.40 10.00
CA GLY A 215 -22.62 -14.19 8.61
C GLY A 215 -21.49 -13.74 7.66
N GLY A 216 -20.24 -13.86 8.09
CA GLY A 216 -19.05 -13.53 7.33
C GLY A 216 -17.78 -13.79 8.13
N GLU A 217 -16.78 -12.94 7.93
CA GLU A 217 -15.53 -12.93 8.69
C GLU A 217 -14.89 -11.54 8.77
N TRP A 218 -14.13 -11.31 9.85
CA TRP A 218 -13.42 -10.07 10.11
C TRP A 218 -11.94 -10.21 9.78
N LEU A 219 -11.47 -9.38 8.84
CA LEU A 219 -10.14 -9.47 8.25
C LEU A 219 -9.39 -8.15 8.37
N MET A 220 -8.07 -8.25 8.61
CA MET A 220 -7.12 -7.15 8.45
C MET A 220 -7.54 -5.87 9.19
N PRO A 221 -7.67 -5.95 10.53
CA PRO A 221 -7.85 -4.77 11.34
C PRO A 221 -6.68 -3.80 11.16
N GLU A 222 -6.98 -2.51 11.07
CA GLU A 222 -6.04 -1.41 11.01
C GLU A 222 -6.50 -0.29 11.93
N TRP A 223 -5.70 0.00 12.94
CA TRP A 223 -5.93 1.14 13.80
C TRP A 223 -5.68 2.44 13.06
N SER A 224 -6.49 3.44 13.37
CA SER A 224 -6.20 4.83 13.05
C SER A 224 -4.87 5.24 13.68
N THR A 225 -4.11 6.06 12.96
CA THR A 225 -2.91 6.73 13.49
C THR A 225 -3.25 8.03 14.21
N ARG A 226 -4.51 8.47 14.14
CA ARG A 226 -5.01 9.73 14.72
C ARG A 226 -5.87 9.53 15.95
N SER A 227 -6.73 8.51 15.96
CA SER A 227 -7.75 8.33 16.99
C SER A 227 -7.87 6.88 17.45
N SER A 228 -8.82 6.60 18.33
CA SER A 228 -9.16 5.26 18.80
C SER A 228 -10.04 4.46 17.83
N ARG A 229 -10.17 4.91 16.57
CA ARG A 229 -10.96 4.18 15.60
C ARG A 229 -10.18 3.00 15.03
N LEU A 230 -10.88 1.89 14.88
CA LEU A 230 -10.42 0.68 14.25
C LEU A 230 -11.18 0.50 12.94
N SER A 231 -10.43 0.29 11.86
CA SER A 231 -10.97 0.00 10.53
C SER A 231 -10.70 -1.47 10.21
N VAL A 232 -11.73 -2.25 9.87
CA VAL A 232 -11.65 -3.70 9.63
C VAL A 232 -12.39 -4.03 8.34
N LEU A 233 -11.92 -5.02 7.59
CA LEU A 233 -12.65 -5.55 6.44
C LEU A 233 -13.61 -6.65 6.90
N PHE A 234 -14.88 -6.54 6.52
CA PHE A 234 -15.87 -7.59 6.71
C PHE A 234 -16.16 -8.26 5.36
N LEU A 235 -15.92 -9.57 5.28
CA LEU A 235 -16.25 -10.39 4.12
C LEU A 235 -17.45 -11.26 4.47
N ALA A 236 -18.62 -10.93 3.93
CA ALA A 236 -19.85 -11.69 4.13
C ALA A 236 -19.81 -13.04 3.38
N ASP A 237 -20.62 -14.00 3.84
CA ASP A 237 -20.69 -15.34 3.26
C ASP A 237 -21.18 -15.35 1.79
N ASP A 238 -21.91 -14.32 1.38
CA ASP A 238 -22.36 -14.10 0.00
C ASP A 238 -21.32 -13.41 -0.89
N GLY A 239 -20.13 -13.11 -0.36
CA GLY A 239 -19.05 -12.46 -1.09
C GLY A 239 -19.12 -10.93 -1.08
N LEU A 240 -20.00 -10.30 -0.31
CA LEU A 240 -19.93 -8.84 -0.09
C LEU A 240 -18.70 -8.50 0.76
N LEU A 241 -17.80 -7.68 0.22
CA LEU A 241 -16.67 -7.10 0.95
C LEU A 241 -16.99 -5.65 1.32
N ALA A 242 -16.96 -5.35 2.61
CA ALA A 242 -17.15 -4.01 3.15
C ALA A 242 -15.98 -3.62 4.05
N MET A 243 -15.73 -2.31 4.12
CA MET A 243 -14.88 -1.72 5.14
C MET A 243 -15.74 -1.16 6.25
N VAL A 244 -15.44 -1.52 7.49
CA VAL A 244 -16.15 -1.07 8.68
C VAL A 244 -15.19 -0.28 9.55
N SER A 245 -15.56 0.93 9.95
CA SER A 245 -14.82 1.74 10.92
C SER A 245 -15.65 1.90 12.18
N MET A 246 -15.06 1.65 13.34
CA MET A 246 -15.72 1.70 14.66
C MET A 246 -14.80 2.35 15.69
N ASP A 247 -15.35 3.03 16.68
CA ASP A 247 -14.57 3.54 17.82
C ASP A 247 -14.39 2.42 18.86
N ALA A 248 -13.14 2.05 19.11
CA ALA A 248 -12.78 0.88 19.90
C ALA A 248 -12.41 1.19 21.36
N ARG A 249 -12.71 2.40 21.86
CA ARG A 249 -12.44 2.77 23.27
C ARG A 249 -13.21 1.93 24.27
N THR A 250 -14.47 1.60 23.96
CA THR A 250 -15.33 0.80 24.85
C THR A 250 -16.23 -0.13 24.04
N PRO A 251 -16.72 -1.23 24.64
CA PRO A 251 -17.69 -2.12 24.00
C PRO A 251 -18.95 -1.40 23.48
N GLU A 252 -19.44 -0.41 24.21
CA GLU A 252 -20.63 0.37 23.84
C GLU A 252 -20.38 1.22 22.59
N LEU A 253 -19.19 1.82 22.48
CA LEU A 253 -18.80 2.61 21.31
C LEU A 253 -18.59 1.73 20.08
N LEU A 254 -18.04 0.52 20.23
CA LEU A 254 -17.90 -0.46 19.16
C LEU A 254 -19.26 -0.80 18.53
N GLN A 255 -20.33 -0.88 19.34
CA GLN A 255 -21.67 -1.22 18.86
C GLN A 255 -22.44 -0.02 18.28
N SER A 256 -22.22 1.19 18.82
CA SER A 256 -23.03 2.38 18.49
C SER A 256 -22.43 3.29 17.42
N THR A 257 -21.14 3.16 17.14
CA THR A 257 -20.41 4.01 16.17
C THR A 257 -19.93 3.36 14.85
N PRO A 258 -20.32 2.12 14.47
CA PRO A 258 -19.95 1.57 13.17
C PRO A 258 -20.36 2.48 12.01
N ARG A 259 -19.41 2.70 11.12
CA ARG A 259 -19.58 3.27 9.78
C ARG A 259 -19.15 2.20 8.80
N GLN A 260 -19.86 2.08 7.69
CA GLN A 260 -19.60 1.03 6.72
C GLN A 260 -19.56 1.63 5.31
N TYR A 261 -18.60 1.16 4.52
CA TYR A 261 -18.54 1.39 3.08
C TYR A 261 -18.42 0.05 2.34
N THR A 262 -19.34 -0.23 1.42
CA THR A 262 -19.30 -1.45 0.61
C THR A 262 -18.31 -1.28 -0.54
N LEU A 263 -17.30 -2.17 -0.60
CA LEU A 263 -16.24 -2.12 -1.61
C LEU A 263 -16.66 -2.83 -2.90
N MET A 264 -17.16 -4.06 -2.79
CA MET A 264 -17.57 -4.88 -3.93
C MET A 264 -18.41 -6.08 -3.51
N THR A 265 -19.02 -6.75 -4.50
CA THR A 265 -19.63 -8.08 -4.38
C THR A 265 -18.70 -9.14 -4.99
N ASP A 266 -19.02 -10.41 -4.75
CA ASP A 266 -18.28 -11.58 -5.29
C ASP A 266 -16.80 -11.62 -4.90
N ALA A 267 -16.45 -10.98 -3.77
CA ALA A 267 -15.10 -10.91 -3.25
C ALA A 267 -14.65 -12.20 -2.57
N ARG A 268 -13.33 -12.34 -2.45
CA ARG A 268 -12.63 -13.40 -1.72
C ARG A 268 -11.63 -12.78 -0.77
N ARG A 269 -11.05 -13.58 0.14
CA ARG A 269 -9.98 -13.13 1.06
C ARG A 269 -8.79 -12.47 0.36
N TYR A 270 -8.51 -12.86 -0.88
CA TYR A 270 -7.44 -12.24 -1.65
C TYR A 270 -7.74 -10.77 -1.98
N ASP A 271 -9.00 -10.40 -2.22
CA ASP A 271 -9.40 -9.01 -2.45
C ASP A 271 -9.21 -8.18 -1.18
N ALA A 272 -9.51 -8.75 -0.01
CA ALA A 272 -9.20 -8.12 1.27
C ALA A 272 -7.68 -7.91 1.45
N LEU A 273 -6.86 -8.92 1.12
CA LEU A 273 -5.39 -8.81 1.17
C LEU A 273 -4.86 -7.70 0.27
N VAL A 274 -5.32 -7.65 -0.98
CA VAL A 274 -4.95 -6.61 -1.93
C VAL A 274 -5.35 -5.23 -1.40
N THR A 275 -6.53 -5.11 -0.79
CA THR A 275 -7.04 -3.83 -0.23
C THR A 275 -6.09 -3.19 0.78
N ARG A 276 -5.40 -4.00 1.59
CA ARG A 276 -4.47 -3.53 2.65
C ARG A 276 -2.98 -3.65 2.32
N SER A 277 -2.63 -4.29 1.20
CA SER A 277 -1.25 -4.70 0.91
C SER A 277 -0.22 -3.56 0.80
N THR A 278 -0.67 -2.33 0.51
CA THR A 278 0.23 -1.20 0.19
C THR A 278 0.30 -0.11 1.26
N HIS A 279 -0.56 -0.18 2.29
CA HIS A 279 -0.65 0.83 3.34
C HIS A 279 -0.48 0.18 4.73
N PRO A 280 0.70 0.32 5.37
CA PRO A 280 0.91 -0.17 6.73
C PRO A 280 0.40 0.82 7.79
N VAL A 281 0.09 0.31 8.97
CA VAL A 281 -0.25 1.12 10.15
C VAL A 281 1.04 1.45 10.93
N ILE A 282 1.48 2.69 10.85
CA ILE A 282 2.68 3.19 11.55
C ILE A 282 2.23 4.14 12.67
N GLN A 283 2.16 3.63 13.90
CA GLN A 283 1.78 4.41 15.08
C GLN A 283 2.88 5.36 15.52
N ASN A 284 2.55 6.40 16.30
CA ASN A 284 3.49 7.47 16.69
C ASN A 284 4.14 8.22 15.50
N GLY A 285 3.56 8.08 14.30
CA GLY A 285 3.91 8.85 13.11
C GLY A 285 3.30 10.26 13.15
N THR A 286 3.47 11.00 12.04
CA THR A 286 2.70 12.24 11.87
C THR A 286 1.23 11.92 11.72
N GLN A 287 0.39 12.60 12.50
CA GLN A 287 -1.04 12.36 12.51
C GLN A 287 -1.72 13.20 11.42
N PRO A 288 -2.58 12.60 10.57
CA PRO A 288 -3.36 13.37 9.61
C PRO A 288 -4.30 14.34 10.32
N SER A 289 -4.71 15.43 9.65
CA SER A 289 -5.59 16.47 10.20
C SER A 289 -7.04 16.00 10.45
N PHE A 290 -7.44 14.91 9.81
CA PHE A 290 -8.75 14.28 9.94
C PHE A 290 -8.64 12.75 10.02
N GLU A 291 -9.75 12.11 10.37
CA GLU A 291 -9.83 10.65 10.41
C GLU A 291 -9.94 10.10 8.99
N GLU A 292 -9.01 9.22 8.61
CA GLU A 292 -8.95 8.66 7.27
C GLU A 292 -8.61 7.18 7.27
N VAL A 293 -9.01 6.50 6.20
CA VAL A 293 -8.56 5.16 5.84
C VAL A 293 -8.11 5.19 4.39
N ILE A 294 -6.81 4.95 4.17
CA ILE A 294 -6.20 4.86 2.84
C ILE A 294 -6.17 3.38 2.44
N PHE A 295 -6.70 3.04 1.26
CA PHE A 295 -6.74 1.65 0.80
C PHE A 295 -6.69 1.54 -0.72
N TYR A 296 -6.29 0.37 -1.21
CA TYR A 296 -6.40 0.05 -2.64
C TYR A 296 -7.78 -0.53 -2.92
N HIS A 297 -8.55 0.08 -3.82
CA HIS A 297 -9.89 -0.42 -4.14
C HIS A 297 -9.80 -1.55 -5.17
N PRO A 298 -10.14 -2.82 -4.83
CA PRO A 298 -9.88 -3.99 -5.69
C PRO A 298 -10.59 -3.92 -7.05
N LYS A 299 -11.84 -3.44 -7.07
CA LYS A 299 -12.62 -3.26 -8.31
C LYS A 299 -12.16 -2.08 -9.17
N ALA A 300 -11.94 -0.90 -8.57
CA ALA A 300 -11.50 0.30 -9.29
C ALA A 300 -10.01 0.27 -9.67
N ARG A 301 -9.22 -0.58 -9.00
CA ARG A 301 -7.79 -0.81 -9.22
C ARG A 301 -6.91 0.43 -9.00
N SER A 302 -7.32 1.28 -8.07
CA SER A 302 -6.59 2.49 -7.67
C SER A 302 -6.70 2.73 -6.15
N MET A 303 -5.90 3.66 -5.63
CA MET A 303 -5.96 4.09 -4.24
C MET A 303 -7.17 5.01 -3.98
N PHE A 304 -7.77 4.84 -2.82
CA PHE A 304 -8.89 5.63 -2.31
C PHE A 304 -8.61 6.07 -0.88
N VAL A 305 -9.28 7.17 -0.50
CA VAL A 305 -9.31 7.69 0.86
C VAL A 305 -10.76 7.73 1.32
N TRP A 306 -11.07 7.04 2.42
CA TRP A 306 -12.37 7.13 3.07
C TRP A 306 -12.28 7.90 4.38
N LEU A 307 -13.22 8.82 4.61
CA LEU A 307 -13.27 9.66 5.81
C LEU A 307 -14.48 9.24 6.68
N PRO A 308 -14.34 8.21 7.54
CA PRO A 308 -15.49 7.59 8.20
C PRO A 308 -16.26 8.54 9.13
N THR A 309 -15.66 9.65 9.57
CA THR A 309 -16.32 10.64 10.42
C THR A 309 -16.92 11.82 9.64
N ASN A 310 -16.67 11.92 8.33
CA ASN A 310 -17.15 13.01 7.50
C ASN A 310 -18.29 12.55 6.57
N ILE A 311 -19.53 12.79 7.01
CA ILE A 311 -20.74 12.42 6.26
C ILE A 311 -20.88 13.11 4.89
N GLN A 312 -20.16 14.22 4.64
CA GLN A 312 -20.22 14.93 3.36
C GLN A 312 -19.30 14.30 2.30
N LYS A 313 -18.35 13.45 2.72
CA LYS A 313 -17.36 12.78 1.86
C LYS A 313 -17.60 11.26 1.83
N ASP A 314 -18.88 10.90 1.69
CA ASP A 314 -19.35 9.56 1.37
C ASP A 314 -20.03 9.64 -0.02
N PRO A 315 -19.49 9.01 -1.08
CA PRO A 315 -18.51 7.91 -1.08
C PRO A 315 -17.04 8.33 -0.87
N PRO A 316 -16.13 7.37 -0.60
CA PRO A 316 -14.68 7.58 -0.56
C PRO A 316 -14.15 8.30 -1.81
N VAL A 317 -13.11 9.09 -1.62
CA VAL A 317 -12.47 9.86 -2.68
C VAL A 317 -11.42 9.00 -3.37
N GLY A 318 -11.55 8.86 -4.69
CA GLY A 318 -10.53 8.21 -5.51
C GLY A 318 -9.32 9.12 -5.71
N LEU A 319 -8.13 8.59 -5.49
CA LEU A 319 -6.89 9.21 -5.93
C LEU A 319 -6.67 8.90 -7.43
N SER A 320 -5.54 9.34 -7.99
CA SER A 320 -5.17 9.09 -9.40
C SER A 320 -5.58 7.67 -9.89
N PRO A 321 -6.27 7.51 -11.05
CA PRO A 321 -6.84 6.23 -11.48
C PRO A 321 -5.83 5.10 -11.70
N ASP A 322 -4.55 5.42 -11.86
CA ASP A 322 -3.41 4.52 -12.05
C ASP A 322 -2.58 4.33 -10.77
N SER A 323 -3.08 4.80 -9.63
CA SER A 323 -2.37 4.74 -8.35
C SER A 323 -2.30 3.34 -7.77
N VAL A 324 -1.17 3.00 -7.16
CA VAL A 324 -0.89 1.69 -6.55
C VAL A 324 -0.54 1.77 -5.07
N ALA A 325 -0.11 2.94 -4.60
CA ALA A 325 0.15 3.21 -3.19
C ALA A 325 -0.06 4.69 -2.89
N ALA A 326 -0.36 5.03 -1.65
CA ALA A 326 -0.45 6.41 -1.20
C ALA A 326 -0.01 6.55 0.26
N ALA A 327 0.48 7.74 0.60
CA ALA A 327 0.75 8.16 1.96
C ALA A 327 0.24 9.61 2.14
N ASN A 328 -0.37 9.91 3.29
CA ASN A 328 -0.70 11.28 3.65
C ASN A 328 0.58 12.13 3.73
N ASP A 329 0.48 13.37 3.25
CA ASP A 329 1.54 14.35 3.42
C ASP A 329 1.43 14.99 4.81
N PRO A 330 2.44 14.84 5.69
CA PRO A 330 2.38 15.34 7.05
C PRO A 330 2.24 16.88 7.16
N ASN A 331 2.51 17.61 6.07
CA ASN A 331 2.50 19.07 6.05
C ASN A 331 1.28 19.65 5.32
N SER A 332 0.36 18.82 4.82
CA SER A 332 -0.83 19.29 4.10
C SER A 332 -2.00 18.30 4.20
N ASP A 333 -3.15 18.66 3.65
CA ASP A 333 -4.29 17.74 3.51
C ASP A 333 -4.17 16.85 2.24
N GLY A 334 -3.01 16.88 1.57
CA GLY A 334 -2.74 16.12 0.35
C GLY A 334 -2.10 14.75 0.59
N TYR A 335 -1.84 14.05 -0.51
CA TYR A 335 -1.25 12.71 -0.51
C TYR A 335 -0.11 12.62 -1.51
N LEU A 336 0.95 11.92 -1.13
CA LEU A 336 1.89 11.37 -2.10
C LEU A 336 1.28 10.09 -2.68
N VAL A 337 1.06 10.08 -3.99
CA VAL A 337 0.39 9.03 -4.74
C VAL A 337 1.37 8.40 -5.72
N SER A 338 1.62 7.11 -5.54
CA SER A 338 2.51 6.31 -6.37
C SER A 338 1.75 5.73 -7.55
N THR A 339 2.29 5.85 -8.76
CA THR A 339 1.82 5.15 -9.96
C THR A 339 2.93 4.26 -10.52
N ALA A 340 2.63 3.51 -11.58
CA ALA A 340 3.66 2.75 -12.28
C ALA A 340 4.73 3.65 -12.95
N SER A 341 4.40 4.90 -13.26
CA SER A 341 5.24 5.81 -14.05
C SER A 341 5.84 6.97 -13.27
N ASP A 342 5.25 7.37 -12.15
CA ASP A 342 5.68 8.54 -11.38
C ASP A 342 5.17 8.52 -9.92
N LEU A 343 5.72 9.43 -9.13
CA LEU A 343 5.21 9.84 -7.83
C LEU A 343 4.57 11.22 -7.98
N ARG A 344 3.36 11.39 -7.45
CA ARG A 344 2.56 12.60 -7.54
C ARG A 344 2.21 13.10 -6.15
N TRP A 345 2.07 14.40 -5.97
CA TRP A 345 1.34 15.00 -4.87
C TRP A 345 -0.06 15.35 -5.35
N GLN A 346 -1.10 14.96 -4.61
CA GLN A 346 -2.49 15.17 -4.98
C GLN A 346 -3.30 15.61 -3.76
N ASP A 347 -4.00 16.73 -3.89
CA ASP A 347 -5.06 17.13 -2.95
C ASP A 347 -6.34 16.37 -3.33
N PRO A 348 -6.98 15.64 -2.39
CA PRO A 348 -8.17 14.85 -2.68
C PRO A 348 -9.38 15.69 -3.14
N ASN A 349 -9.39 17.00 -2.88
CA ASN A 349 -10.47 17.90 -3.29
C ASN A 349 -10.33 18.34 -4.76
N TYR A 350 -9.18 18.12 -5.38
CA TYR A 350 -8.89 18.51 -6.76
C TYR A 350 -8.53 17.30 -7.62
N GLN A 351 -8.88 17.36 -8.91
CA GLN A 351 -8.56 16.29 -9.86
C GLN A 351 -7.14 16.41 -10.43
N SER A 352 -6.49 17.56 -10.26
CA SER A 352 -5.11 17.79 -10.69
C SER A 352 -4.11 17.24 -9.68
N PHE A 353 -2.91 16.93 -10.17
CA PHE A 353 -1.78 16.54 -9.33
C PHE A 353 -0.53 17.32 -9.73
N VAL A 354 0.44 17.34 -8.83
CA VAL A 354 1.79 17.83 -9.10
C VAL A 354 2.73 16.64 -9.16
N ARG A 355 3.52 16.49 -10.22
CA ARG A 355 4.51 15.41 -10.29
C ARG A 355 5.68 15.75 -9.36
N VAL A 356 5.99 14.82 -8.47
CA VAL A 356 7.12 14.92 -7.52
C VAL A 356 8.37 14.26 -8.10
N ARG A 357 8.21 13.11 -8.78
CA ARG A 357 9.33 12.33 -9.30
C ARG A 357 8.90 11.45 -10.46
N TYR A 358 9.79 11.23 -11.42
CA TYR A 358 9.63 10.22 -12.46
C TYR A 358 9.99 8.80 -11.95
N GLY A 359 9.23 7.81 -12.41
CA GLY A 359 9.37 6.41 -12.03
C GLY A 359 8.60 6.05 -10.76
N ALA A 360 8.21 4.78 -10.66
CA ALA A 360 7.51 4.25 -9.50
C ALA A 360 8.32 4.44 -8.21
N ALA A 361 7.66 4.96 -7.18
CA ALA A 361 8.21 5.10 -5.83
C ALA A 361 7.07 4.97 -4.82
N ILE A 362 7.18 4.05 -3.87
CA ILE A 362 6.15 3.85 -2.84
C ILE A 362 6.53 4.69 -1.61
N PRO A 363 5.74 5.72 -1.25
CA PRO A 363 6.07 6.59 -0.13
C PRO A 363 5.67 5.97 1.22
N ARG A 364 6.47 6.29 2.25
CA ARG A 364 6.13 6.18 3.67
C ARG A 364 6.45 7.50 4.35
N ALA A 365 5.45 8.10 4.99
CA ALA A 365 5.67 9.28 5.83
C ALA A 365 6.43 8.88 7.11
N THR A 366 7.27 9.78 7.60
CA THR A 366 8.01 9.64 8.85
C THR A 366 7.95 10.96 9.64
N THR A 367 8.31 10.91 10.91
CA THR A 367 8.46 12.10 11.77
C THR A 367 9.85 12.73 11.66
N SER A 368 10.72 12.23 10.78
CA SER A 368 12.07 12.74 10.61
C SER A 368 12.09 14.07 9.85
N ASN A 369 12.65 15.11 10.47
CA ASN A 369 12.86 16.40 9.80
C ASN A 369 13.84 16.34 8.63
N VAL A 370 14.70 15.31 8.58
CA VAL A 370 15.67 15.12 7.49
C VAL A 370 15.27 14.04 6.51
N ALA A 371 14.20 13.30 6.76
CA ALA A 371 13.63 12.37 5.79
C ALA A 371 12.12 12.23 6.04
N PRO A 372 11.32 13.31 5.82
CA PRO A 372 9.87 13.28 6.04
C PRO A 372 9.19 12.15 5.28
N PHE A 373 9.79 11.70 4.18
CA PHE A 373 9.42 10.45 3.54
C PHE A 373 10.61 9.55 3.29
N LEU A 374 10.37 8.25 3.42
CA LEU A 374 11.14 7.21 2.76
C LEU A 374 10.40 6.75 1.51
N LEU A 375 11.14 6.55 0.42
CA LEU A 375 10.64 6.05 -0.85
C LEU A 375 11.23 4.67 -1.12
N PHE A 376 10.36 3.71 -1.45
CA PHE A 376 10.75 2.40 -1.94
C PHE A 376 10.60 2.35 -3.45
N VAL A 377 11.73 2.40 -4.15
CA VAL A 377 11.79 2.38 -5.61
C VAL A 377 12.05 0.94 -6.05
N PRO A 378 11.11 0.28 -6.76
CA PRO A 378 11.32 -1.07 -7.24
C PRO A 378 12.57 -1.17 -8.11
N SER A 379 13.40 -2.19 -7.87
CA SER A 379 14.59 -2.50 -8.65
C SER A 379 14.64 -4.01 -8.96
N PRO A 380 15.44 -4.47 -9.94
CA PRO A 380 15.49 -5.89 -10.33
C PRO A 380 15.80 -6.84 -9.16
N ASN A 381 16.59 -6.40 -8.19
CA ASN A 381 17.07 -7.24 -7.08
C ASN A 381 16.42 -6.90 -5.73
N GLY A 382 15.46 -5.97 -5.69
CA GLY A 382 15.08 -5.37 -4.42
C GLY A 382 14.39 -4.04 -4.51
N PHE A 383 14.56 -3.23 -3.48
CA PHE A 383 14.15 -1.84 -3.45
C PHE A 383 15.39 -0.97 -3.29
N GLU A 384 15.50 0.06 -4.12
CA GLU A 384 16.31 1.22 -3.75
C GLU A 384 15.51 2.02 -2.72
N VAL A 385 16.12 2.29 -1.57
CA VAL A 385 15.54 3.11 -0.53
C VAL A 385 16.08 4.52 -0.71
N ARG A 386 15.19 5.49 -0.78
CA ARG A 386 15.54 6.91 -0.91
C ARG A 386 14.89 7.72 0.21
N ALA A 387 15.54 8.78 0.65
CA ALA A 387 14.89 9.81 1.44
C ALA A 387 14.34 10.90 0.51
N LEU A 388 13.24 11.53 0.92
CA LEU A 388 12.61 12.62 0.21
C LEU A 388 12.22 13.72 1.20
N ILE A 389 12.67 14.94 0.93
CA ILE A 389 12.17 16.16 1.55
C ILE A 389 11.38 16.91 0.48
N PRO A 390 10.05 17.07 0.64
CA PRO A 390 9.32 18.01 -0.20
C PRO A 390 9.80 19.43 0.13
N ASN A 391 10.23 20.23 -0.85
CA ASN A 391 10.26 21.66 -0.58
C ASN A 391 8.81 22.09 -0.52
N SER A 392 8.43 22.76 0.58
CA SER A 392 7.09 23.32 0.71
C SER A 392 6.74 24.05 -0.58
N ILE A 393 5.61 23.68 -1.20
CA ILE A 393 4.95 24.56 -2.14
C ILE A 393 4.82 25.87 -1.37
N ASN A 394 5.47 26.95 -1.82
CA ASN A 394 5.14 28.28 -1.34
C ASN A 394 3.68 28.46 -1.70
N THR A 395 2.78 28.13 -0.78
CA THR A 395 1.42 28.63 -0.81
C THR A 395 1.56 30.12 -0.49
N ASN A 396 1.98 30.89 -1.50
CA ASN A 396 1.62 32.29 -1.59
C ASN A 396 0.09 32.29 -1.64
N THR A 397 -0.52 32.27 -0.47
CA THR A 397 -1.77 32.97 -0.28
C THR A 397 -1.42 34.43 -0.52
N ASP A 398 -1.47 34.82 -1.80
CA ASP A 398 -1.81 36.18 -2.17
C ASP A 398 -3.07 36.51 -1.37
N THR A 399 -2.89 37.27 -0.30
CA THR A 399 -3.92 38.10 0.28
C THR A 399 -4.36 39.05 -0.83
N ALA A 400 -5.34 38.63 -1.61
CA ALA A 400 -6.10 39.53 -2.46
C ALA A 400 -6.86 40.47 -1.53
N SER A 401 -6.44 41.73 -1.62
CA SER A 401 -7.01 42.98 -1.12
C SER A 401 -8.54 43.05 -1.09
#